data_AF-A0A2M7SDU8-F1
#
_entry.id   AF-A0A2M7SDU8-F1
#
_cell.length_a   1.000
_cell.length_b   1.000
_cell.length_c   1.000
_cell.angle_alpha   90.00
_cell.angle_beta   90.00
_cell.angle_gamma   90.00
#
_symmetry.space_group_name_H-M   'P 1'
#
loop_
_entity.id
_entity.type
_entity.pdbx_description
1 polymer ?
#
loop_
_entity_poly.entity_id
_entity_poly.type
_entity_poly.pdbx_seq_one_letter_code
_entity_poly.pdbx_strand_id
1 'polypeptide(L)'
;MDYKKHNEENAKLWEDYRNRTNARVPVTIAFDEQFHLHRLGRTFRQYYGDVRTQVEIQLDGQKWVRENVLQDAEMGIPQEWNISPPCWMGENEFFGADIVVQENDYSWGMPLELSKAELLKKLQGIDVKERVQAWT
;
A
#
# COMPACT_ATOMS: atom_id res chain seq x y z
N MET A 1 -25.90 -2.19 -9.75
CA MET A 1 -26.06 -1.58 -8.41
C MET A 1 -26.22 -0.08 -8.60
N ASP A 2 -27.01 0.60 -7.78
CA ASP A 2 -27.09 2.07 -7.80
C ASP A 2 -25.96 2.65 -6.96
N TYR A 3 -24.88 3.09 -7.62
CA TYR A 3 -23.70 3.62 -6.94
C TYR A 3 -23.97 4.94 -6.24
N LYS A 4 -24.85 5.78 -6.78
CA LYS A 4 -25.16 7.07 -6.16
C LYS A 4 -25.83 6.84 -4.81
N LYS A 5 -26.88 6.02 -4.79
CA LYS A 5 -27.59 5.68 -3.56
C LYS A 5 -26.66 5.01 -2.53
N HIS A 6 -25.85 4.05 -2.96
CA HIS A 6 -24.87 3.40 -2.09
C HIS A 6 -23.87 4.39 -1.49
N ASN A 7 -23.31 5.28 -2.30
CA ASN A 7 -22.33 6.26 -1.84
C ASN A 7 -22.94 7.26 -0.85
N GLU A 8 -24.21 7.66 -1.04
CA GLU A 8 -24.96 8.51 -0.09
C GLU A 8 -25.19 7.79 1.25
N GLU A 9 -25.64 6.53 1.21
CA GLU A 9 -25.85 5.71 2.40
C GLU A 9 -24.53 5.46 3.15
N ASN A 10 -23.46 5.19 2.42
CA ASN A 10 -22.12 4.98 2.98
C ASN A 10 -21.55 6.25 3.61
N ALA A 11 -21.69 7.41 2.96
CA ALA A 11 -21.25 8.70 3.51
C ALA A 11 -21.94 8.98 4.85
N LYS A 12 -23.26 8.75 4.93
CA LYS A 12 -24.02 8.86 6.17
C LYS A 12 -23.54 7.87 7.23
N LEU A 13 -23.30 6.62 6.86
CA LEU A 13 -22.82 5.60 7.80
C LEU A 13 -21.47 6.00 8.43
N TRP A 14 -20.54 6.50 7.63
CA TRP A 14 -19.25 6.98 8.12
C TRP A 14 -19.37 8.23 8.99
N GLU A 15 -20.31 9.13 8.68
CA GLU A 15 -20.64 10.26 9.55
C GLU A 15 -21.18 9.80 10.91
N ASP A 16 -22.17 8.91 10.90
CA ASP A 16 -22.74 8.34 12.12
C ASP A 16 -21.67 7.57 12.91
N TYR A 17 -20.73 6.88 12.24
CA TYR A 17 -19.63 6.16 12.91
C TYR A 17 -18.67 7.10 13.62
N ARG A 18 -18.28 8.21 12.98
CA ARG A 18 -17.47 9.27 13.61
C ARG A 18 -18.17 9.86 14.84
N ASN A 19 -19.50 9.97 14.79
CA ASN A 19 -20.34 10.48 15.88
C ASN A 19 -20.76 9.41 16.89
N ARG A 20 -20.38 8.13 16.69
CA ARG A 20 -20.78 6.98 17.53
C ARG A 20 -22.29 6.76 17.62
N THR A 21 -23.02 7.12 16.57
CA THR A 21 -24.47 6.95 16.43
C THR A 21 -24.83 5.96 15.30
N ASN A 22 -23.83 5.26 14.77
CA ASN A 22 -23.97 4.33 13.67
C ASN A 22 -24.84 3.13 14.02
N ALA A 23 -25.74 2.75 13.11
CA ALA A 23 -26.58 1.56 13.24
C ALA A 23 -25.78 0.25 13.12
N ARG A 24 -24.62 0.30 12.45
CA ARG A 24 -23.67 -0.83 12.29
C ARG A 24 -22.25 -0.30 12.09
N VAL A 25 -21.24 -1.13 12.26
CA VAL A 25 -19.85 -0.76 12.01
C VAL A 25 -19.59 -0.74 10.48
N PRO A 26 -18.95 0.30 9.92
CA PRO A 26 -18.49 0.28 8.53
C PRO A 26 -17.39 -0.76 8.32
N VAL A 27 -17.43 -1.47 7.19
CA VAL A 27 -16.48 -2.52 6.81
C VAL A 27 -15.93 -2.22 5.42
N THR A 28 -14.61 -2.11 5.32
CA THR A 28 -13.88 -2.02 4.06
C THR A 28 -13.02 -3.27 3.85
N ILE A 29 -12.72 -3.57 2.59
CA ILE A 29 -11.90 -4.70 2.18
C ILE A 29 -10.64 -4.16 1.53
N ALA A 30 -9.51 -4.43 2.17
CA ALA A 30 -8.20 -4.15 1.62
C ALA A 30 -7.72 -5.35 0.80
N PHE A 31 -7.13 -5.05 -0.36
CA PHE A 31 -6.44 -6.04 -1.19
C PHE A 31 -4.97 -5.67 -1.24
N ASP A 32 -4.15 -6.70 -1.24
CA ASP A 32 -2.73 -6.55 -1.46
C ASP A 32 -2.43 -6.53 -2.97
N GLU A 33 -1.32 -5.90 -3.37
CA GLU A 33 -0.83 -5.95 -4.74
C GLU A 33 -0.77 -7.36 -5.32
N GLN A 34 -0.41 -8.39 -4.54
CA GLN A 34 -0.34 -9.78 -4.97
C GLN A 34 -1.62 -10.28 -5.65
N PHE A 35 -2.78 -9.88 -5.10
CA PHE A 35 -4.06 -10.20 -5.70
C PHE A 35 -4.22 -9.55 -7.09
N HIS A 36 -3.87 -8.27 -7.20
CA HIS A 36 -3.96 -7.53 -8.46
C HIS A 36 -2.92 -7.99 -9.49
N LEU A 37 -1.70 -8.31 -9.05
CA LEU A 37 -0.61 -8.83 -9.87
C LEU A 37 -1.03 -10.15 -10.53
N HIS A 38 -1.54 -11.08 -9.73
CA HIS A 38 -2.01 -12.37 -10.25
C HIS A 38 -3.19 -12.20 -11.22
N ARG A 39 -4.15 -11.32 -10.91
CA ARG A 39 -5.28 -11.02 -11.80
C ARG A 39 -4.83 -10.45 -13.14
N LEU A 40 -3.74 -9.67 -13.17
CA LEU A 40 -3.23 -9.01 -14.36
C LEU A 40 -2.10 -9.76 -15.07
N GLY A 41 -1.69 -10.92 -14.56
CA GLY A 41 -0.55 -11.68 -15.11
C GLY A 41 0.77 -10.91 -15.03
N ARG A 42 0.96 -10.14 -13.94
CA ARG A 42 2.15 -9.33 -13.67
C ARG A 42 2.93 -9.90 -12.50
N THR A 43 4.23 -9.66 -12.49
CA THR A 43 5.13 -10.12 -11.42
C THR A 43 5.43 -8.98 -10.44
N PHE A 44 5.84 -9.32 -9.23
CA PHE A 44 6.26 -8.35 -8.21
C PHE A 44 7.45 -7.54 -8.74
N ARG A 45 8.44 -8.20 -9.37
CA ARG A 45 9.58 -7.52 -10.00
C ARG A 45 9.15 -6.47 -11.02
N GLN A 46 8.15 -6.77 -11.86
CA GLN A 46 7.65 -5.81 -12.85
C GLN A 46 7.00 -4.60 -12.18
N TYR A 47 6.16 -4.82 -11.17
CA TYR A 47 5.46 -3.75 -10.47
C TYR A 47 6.41 -2.79 -9.73
N TYR A 48 7.47 -3.31 -9.10
CA TYR A 48 8.46 -2.49 -8.38
C TYR A 48 9.59 -1.96 -9.27
N GLY A 49 9.79 -2.55 -10.46
CA GLY A 49 10.87 -2.18 -11.39
C GLY A 49 10.45 -1.23 -12.51
N ASP A 50 9.14 -1.08 -12.78
CA ASP A 50 8.62 -0.26 -13.87
C ASP A 50 7.45 0.62 -13.40
N VAL A 51 7.69 1.94 -13.34
CA VAL A 51 6.72 2.95 -12.86
C VAL A 51 5.42 2.90 -13.66
N ARG A 52 5.48 2.63 -14.97
CA ARG A 52 4.28 2.56 -15.81
C ARG A 52 3.42 1.36 -15.41
N THR A 53 4.02 0.17 -15.33
CA THR A 53 3.35 -1.04 -14.85
C THR A 53 2.77 -0.82 -13.46
N GLN A 54 3.50 -0.14 -12.58
CA GLN A 54 3.05 0.20 -11.23
C GLN A 54 1.77 1.05 -11.22
N VAL A 55 1.74 2.13 -12.02
CA VAL A 55 0.58 3.01 -12.18
C VAL A 55 -0.61 2.26 -12.77
N GLU A 56 -0.39 1.48 -13.83
CA GLU A 56 -1.43 0.69 -14.49
C GLU A 56 -2.11 -0.29 -13.51
N ILE A 57 -1.33 -1.01 -12.70
CA ILE A 57 -1.85 -1.95 -11.70
C ILE A 57 -2.62 -1.23 -10.60
N GLN A 58 -2.14 -0.10 -10.09
CA GLN A 58 -2.84 0.66 -9.04
C GLN A 58 -4.18 1.22 -9.52
N LEU A 59 -4.22 1.76 -10.74
CA LEU A 59 -5.45 2.30 -11.33
C LEU A 59 -6.46 1.18 -11.61
N ASP A 60 -6.02 0.08 -12.21
CA ASP A 60 -6.89 -1.04 -12.52
C ASP A 60 -7.37 -1.76 -11.25
N GLY A 61 -6.52 -1.91 -10.24
CA GLY A 61 -6.88 -2.43 -8.92
C GLY A 61 -7.98 -1.60 -8.27
N GLN A 62 -7.79 -0.27 -8.19
CA GLN A 62 -8.80 0.65 -7.66
C GLN A 62 -10.13 0.57 -8.43
N LYS A 63 -10.08 0.56 -9.76
CA LYS A 63 -11.28 0.44 -10.60
C LYS A 63 -12.01 -0.87 -10.32
N TRP A 64 -11.28 -1.99 -10.36
CA TRP A 64 -11.85 -3.31 -10.16
C TRP A 64 -12.54 -3.43 -8.80
N VAL A 65 -11.91 -2.96 -7.73
CA VAL A 65 -12.49 -2.96 -6.38
C VAL A 65 -13.80 -2.16 -6.34
N ARG A 66 -13.81 -0.95 -6.92
CA ARG A 66 -14.98 -0.06 -6.94
C ARG A 66 -16.14 -0.54 -7.82
N GLU A 67 -15.89 -1.50 -8.72
CA GLU A 67 -16.90 -2.08 -9.60
C GLU A 67 -17.38 -3.46 -9.15
N ASN A 68 -16.57 -4.19 -8.37
CA ASN A 68 -16.80 -5.62 -8.11
C ASN A 68 -16.91 -5.99 -6.62
N VAL A 69 -16.47 -5.12 -5.70
CA VAL A 69 -16.40 -5.44 -4.28
C VAL A 69 -17.40 -4.59 -3.51
N LEU A 70 -18.47 -5.22 -3.02
CA LEU A 70 -19.42 -4.54 -2.14
C LEU A 70 -18.78 -4.31 -0.77
N GLN A 71 -18.63 -3.05 -0.40
CA GLN A 71 -18.03 -2.61 0.87
C GLN A 71 -18.51 -1.21 1.24
N ASP A 72 -18.23 -0.78 2.46
CA ASP A 72 -18.49 0.58 2.94
C ASP A 72 -17.40 1.55 2.47
N ALA A 73 -17.12 1.54 1.17
CA ALA A 73 -16.29 2.51 0.47
C ALA A 73 -17.07 3.08 -0.72
N GLU A 74 -16.58 4.19 -1.27
CA GLU A 74 -17.13 4.78 -2.48
C GLU A 74 -17.01 3.78 -3.66
N MET A 75 -18.11 3.61 -4.39
CA MET A 75 -18.23 2.73 -5.56
C MET A 75 -18.36 3.54 -6.85
N GLY A 76 -17.98 2.93 -7.97
CA GLY A 76 -17.99 3.57 -9.29
C GLY A 76 -16.74 4.42 -9.58
N ILE A 77 -16.83 5.31 -10.57
CA ILE A 77 -15.73 6.20 -10.96
C ILE A 77 -15.47 7.22 -9.85
N PRO A 78 -14.25 7.28 -9.30
CA PRO A 78 -13.94 8.21 -8.22
C PRO A 78 -13.74 9.63 -8.75
N GLN A 79 -13.91 10.61 -7.85
CA GLN A 79 -13.52 11.99 -8.13
C GLN A 79 -11.99 12.14 -8.22
N GLU A 80 -11.26 11.35 -7.42
CA GLU A 80 -9.81 11.36 -7.33
C GLU A 80 -9.23 9.94 -7.34
N TRP A 81 -8.15 9.75 -8.08
CA TRP A 81 -7.39 8.49 -8.09
C TRP A 81 -6.21 8.60 -7.14
N ASN A 82 -6.00 7.58 -6.31
CA ASN A 82 -4.91 7.55 -5.35
C ASN A 82 -3.77 6.70 -5.90
N ILE A 83 -2.63 7.31 -6.18
CA ILE A 83 -1.44 6.60 -6.65
C ILE A 83 -0.29 6.97 -5.72
N SER A 84 0.43 5.96 -5.24
CA SER A 84 1.59 6.16 -4.38
C SER A 84 2.72 5.20 -4.75
N PRO A 85 4.00 5.65 -4.70
CA PRO A 85 5.15 4.74 -4.70
C PRO A 85 5.07 3.78 -3.51
N PRO A 86 5.34 2.47 -3.68
CA PRO A 86 5.17 1.50 -2.63
C PRO A 86 6.51 1.39 -1.88
N CYS A 87 6.54 1.81 -0.62
CA CYS A 87 7.80 1.96 0.12
C CYS A 87 8.14 0.77 1.03
N TRP A 88 7.67 -0.45 0.71
CA TRP A 88 7.80 -1.62 1.60
C TRP A 88 9.24 -1.89 2.03
N MET A 89 10.21 -1.77 1.12
CA MET A 89 11.62 -2.02 1.41
C MET A 89 12.37 -0.80 1.93
N GLY A 90 11.74 0.37 1.94
CA GLY A 90 12.38 1.62 2.29
C GLY A 90 12.93 1.62 3.73
N GLU A 91 12.24 1.00 4.67
CA GLU A 91 12.76 0.91 6.04
C GLU A 91 14.02 0.02 6.12
N ASN A 92 14.01 -1.12 5.45
CA ASN A 92 15.14 -2.06 5.42
C ASN A 92 16.38 -1.42 4.80
N GLU A 93 16.22 -0.81 3.63
CA GLU A 93 17.29 -0.07 2.94
C GLU A 93 17.79 1.11 3.78
N PHE A 94 16.88 1.83 4.46
CA PHE A 94 17.25 2.94 5.35
C PHE A 94 18.20 2.48 6.47
N PHE A 95 17.99 1.27 7.02
CA PHE A 95 18.91 0.69 8.01
C PHE A 95 20.12 -0.02 7.40
N GLY A 96 20.20 -0.07 6.07
CA GLY A 96 21.30 -0.64 5.29
C GLY A 96 21.26 -2.16 5.20
N ALA A 97 20.06 -2.75 5.22
CA ALA A 97 19.86 -4.14 4.86
C ALA A 97 19.90 -4.30 3.34
N ASP A 98 20.50 -5.39 2.88
CA ASP A 98 20.45 -5.78 1.47
C ASP A 98 19.06 -6.31 1.13
N ILE A 99 18.50 -5.89 -0.01
CA ILE A 99 17.16 -6.30 -0.43
C ILE A 99 17.24 -7.50 -1.37
N VAL A 100 16.52 -8.56 -1.02
CA VAL A 100 16.27 -9.69 -1.91
C VAL A 100 15.04 -9.37 -2.75
N VAL A 101 15.27 -9.08 -4.03
CA VAL A 101 14.18 -8.84 -4.99
C VAL A 101 13.67 -10.16 -5.54
N GLN A 102 12.42 -10.48 -5.22
CA GLN A 102 11.75 -11.69 -5.67
C GLN A 102 10.97 -11.45 -6.98
N GLU A 103 10.72 -12.52 -7.74
CA GLU A 103 9.96 -12.42 -8.99
C GLU A 103 8.46 -12.30 -8.72
N ASN A 104 7.88 -13.26 -7.99
CA ASN A 104 6.43 -13.40 -7.80
C ASN A 104 5.99 -13.30 -6.33
N ASP A 105 6.90 -12.87 -5.45
CA ASP A 105 6.65 -12.73 -4.01
C ASP A 105 7.19 -11.38 -3.52
N TYR A 106 6.87 -10.97 -2.29
CA TYR A 106 7.35 -9.71 -1.74
C TYR A 106 8.86 -9.71 -1.61
N SER A 107 9.51 -8.63 -2.03
CA SER A 107 10.90 -8.40 -1.63
C SER A 107 11.02 -8.38 -0.11
N TRP A 108 12.16 -8.80 0.42
CA TRP A 108 12.47 -8.69 1.84
C TRP A 108 13.90 -8.20 2.07
N GLY A 109 14.16 -7.61 3.23
CA GLY A 109 15.51 -7.26 3.67
C GLY A 109 16.21 -8.46 4.30
N MET A 110 17.49 -8.64 3.97
CA MET A 110 18.38 -9.55 4.69
C MET A 110 18.61 -9.04 6.12
N PRO A 111 18.74 -9.94 7.11
CA PRO A 111 19.10 -9.52 8.46
C PRO A 111 20.46 -8.83 8.45
N LEU A 112 20.61 -7.82 9.31
CA LEU A 112 21.92 -7.25 9.61
C LEU A 112 22.66 -8.23 10.52
N GLU A 113 23.69 -8.88 9.99
CA GLU A 113 24.58 -9.81 10.72
C GLU A 113 25.50 -9.03 11.68
N LEU A 114 24.90 -8.42 12.71
CA LEU A 114 25.56 -7.60 13.72
C LEU A 114 25.20 -8.13 15.11
N SER A 115 26.16 -8.11 16.03
CA SER A 115 25.84 -8.28 17.45
C SER A 115 24.97 -7.12 17.95
N LYS A 116 24.25 -7.31 19.05
CA LYS A 116 23.45 -6.25 19.69
C LYS A 116 24.26 -4.97 19.94
N ALA A 117 25.50 -5.10 20.40
CA ALA A 117 26.36 -3.95 20.70
C ALA A 117 26.72 -3.16 19.44
N GLU A 118 27.03 -3.86 18.34
CA GLU A 118 27.34 -3.25 17.04
C GLU A 118 26.11 -2.59 16.43
N LEU A 119 24.95 -3.24 16.51
CA LEU A 119 23.68 -2.66 16.06
C LEU A 119 23.35 -1.36 16.79
N LEU A 120 23.45 -1.35 18.13
CA LEU A 120 23.20 -0.15 18.92
C LEU A 120 24.17 0.99 18.56
N LYS A 121 25.45 0.67 18.39
CA LYS A 121 26.46 1.64 17.95
C LYS A 121 26.15 2.18 16.56
N LYS A 122 25.75 1.31 15.61
CA LYS A 122 25.34 1.71 14.26
C LYS A 122 24.15 2.67 14.33
N LEU A 123 23.10 2.32 15.06
CA LEU A 123 21.89 3.15 15.20
C LEU A 123 22.19 4.53 15.81
N GLN A 124 23.06 4.59 16.83
CA GLN A 124 23.49 5.86 17.43
C GLN A 124 24.31 6.74 16.47
N GLY A 125 25.00 6.13 15.50
CA GLY A 125 25.82 6.82 14.52
C GLY A 125 25.08 7.20 13.24
N ILE A 126 23.78 6.89 13.10
CA ILE A 126 23.02 7.28 11.91
C ILE A 126 22.71 8.77 11.97
N ASP A 127 23.24 9.53 11.01
CA ASP A 127 22.70 10.85 10.67
C ASP A 127 21.44 10.64 9.80
N VAL A 128 20.28 10.82 10.43
CA VAL A 128 18.98 10.67 9.77
C VAL A 128 18.82 11.68 8.63
N LYS A 129 19.30 12.92 8.82
CA LYS A 129 19.12 13.98 7.83
C LYS A 129 19.94 13.71 6.59
N GLU A 130 21.20 13.32 6.77
CA GLU A 130 22.09 12.94 5.67
C GLU A 130 21.51 11.76 4.88
N ARG A 131 21.02 10.71 5.58
CA ARG A 131 20.46 9.54 4.92
C ARG A 131 19.19 9.82 4.12
N VAL A 132 18.26 10.62 4.65
CA VAL A 132 17.04 10.98 3.92
C VAL A 132 17.38 11.83 2.69
N GLN A 133 18.37 12.73 2.78
CA GLN A 133 18.80 13.55 1.64
C GLN A 133 19.45 12.72 0.52
N ALA A 134 20.11 11.62 0.85
CA ALA A 134 20.67 10.72 -0.16
C ALA A 134 19.60 9.97 -0.97
N TRP A 135 18.33 10.03 -0.55
CA TRP A 135 17.20 9.31 -1.15
C TRP A 135 16.28 10.19 -1.99
N THR A 136 16.44 11.51 -1.92
CA THR A 136 15.65 12.52 -2.65
C THR A 136 16.45 13.13 -3.79
#